data_AF-A0A9X2EH43-F1
#
_entry.id   AF-A0A9X2EH43-F1
#
_cell.length_a   1.000
_cell.length_b   1.000
_cell.length_c   1.000
_cell.angle_alpha   90.00
_cell.angle_beta   90.00
_cell.angle_gamma   90.00
#
_symmetry.space_group_name_H-M   'P 1'
#
loop_
_entity.id
_entity.type
_entity.pdbx_description
1 polymer ?
#
loop_
_entity_poly.entity_id
_entity_poly.type
_entity_poly.pdbx_seq_one_letter_code
_entity_poly.pdbx_strand_id
1 'polypeptide(L)'
;MSDEPARIVSKTSLRPMLLSAFGCLLASIGCFFLSGIWFMPPADHVAFWGFLGIPVFSSLMLLALASLAEREVVLRVRPEGLYYARYSDRLIAWEDIEAVKECGVAQHRVLCIELKDRRAYPAGFEAERAVDAARLYNFGDFAMSMRGLAGRHDRVVEAVEAHLQRRKRATKFVPKPAEPAPTPQVRAGFGNRKRLRGLAAAV
;
A
#
# COMPACT_ATOMS: atom_id res chain seq x y z
N MET A 1 -21.65 -13.29 8.61
CA MET A 1 -20.67 -13.61 7.57
C MET A 1 -19.43 -12.83 7.92
N SER A 2 -18.54 -13.46 8.68
CA SER A 2 -17.39 -12.79 9.29
C SER A 2 -16.31 -12.68 8.22
N ASP A 3 -16.12 -11.48 7.66
CA ASP A 3 -15.05 -11.20 6.70
C ASP A 3 -13.71 -11.35 7.41
N GLU A 4 -13.15 -12.56 7.36
CA GLU A 4 -11.80 -12.80 7.85
C GLU A 4 -10.85 -11.93 7.01
N PRO A 5 -10.12 -11.00 7.63
CA PRO A 5 -9.28 -10.06 6.90
C PRO A 5 -8.28 -10.86 6.10
N ALA A 6 -8.33 -10.73 4.76
CA ALA A 6 -7.50 -11.49 3.85
C ALA A 6 -6.01 -11.26 4.21
N ARG A 7 -5.43 -12.19 4.97
CA ARG A 7 -4.04 -12.09 5.41
C ARG A 7 -3.18 -12.42 4.20
N ILE A 8 -2.62 -11.38 3.58
CA ILE A 8 -1.72 -11.52 2.44
C ILE A 8 -0.32 -11.75 3.00
N VAL A 9 0.05 -13.02 3.12
CA VAL A 9 1.43 -13.43 3.38
C VAL A 9 2.16 -13.37 2.04
N SER A 10 3.21 -12.55 1.94
CA SER A 10 4.02 -12.46 0.73
C SER A 10 4.72 -13.80 0.50
N LYS A 11 4.66 -14.31 -0.75
CA LYS A 11 5.38 -15.54 -1.11
C LYS A 11 6.86 -15.20 -1.17
N THR A 12 7.65 -16.05 -0.52
CA THR A 12 9.10 -16.12 -0.53
C THR A 12 9.68 -15.77 -1.91
N SER A 13 10.40 -14.66 -2.00
CA SER A 13 11.32 -14.43 -3.13
C SER A 13 12.32 -15.57 -3.16
N LEU A 14 12.44 -16.25 -4.31
CA LEU A 14 13.30 -17.41 -4.52
C LEU A 14 14.79 -17.03 -4.46
N ARG A 15 15.12 -15.75 -4.68
CA ARG A 15 16.49 -15.23 -4.73
C ARG A 15 17.28 -15.30 -3.41
N PRO A 16 16.78 -14.79 -2.26
CA PRO A 16 17.48 -14.96 -0.99
C PRO A 16 17.60 -16.43 -0.57
N MET A 17 16.64 -17.27 -0.97
CA MET A 17 16.69 -18.71 -0.72
C MET A 17 17.80 -19.38 -1.55
N LEU A 18 17.93 -19.02 -2.83
CA LEU A 18 19.03 -19.46 -3.69
C LEU A 18 20.38 -18.93 -3.21
N LEU A 19 20.46 -17.67 -2.77
CA LEU A 19 21.71 -17.10 -2.26
C LEU A 19 22.16 -17.80 -0.98
N SER A 20 21.23 -18.08 -0.07
CA SER A 20 21.49 -18.83 1.15
C SER A 20 21.87 -20.29 0.85
N ALA A 21 21.16 -20.96 -0.06
CA ALA A 21 21.49 -22.32 -0.47
C ALA A 21 22.86 -22.40 -1.15
N PHE A 22 23.20 -21.42 -1.99
CA PHE A 22 24.51 -21.31 -2.63
C PHE A 22 25.62 -21.03 -1.61
N GLY A 23 25.36 -20.15 -0.64
CA GLY A 23 26.28 -19.91 0.49
C GLY A 23 26.53 -21.17 1.32
N CYS A 24 25.47 -21.94 1.62
CA CYS A 24 25.59 -23.23 2.31
C CYS A 24 26.39 -24.25 1.49
N LEU A 25 26.18 -24.30 0.17
CA LEU A 25 26.89 -25.19 -0.73
C LEU A 25 28.38 -24.84 -0.76
N LEU A 26 28.73 -23.56 -0.91
CA LEU A 26 30.12 -23.10 -0.90
C LEU A 26 30.80 -23.34 0.46
N ALA A 27 30.09 -23.08 1.57
CA ALA A 27 30.59 -23.38 2.90
C ALA A 27 30.82 -24.89 3.08
N SER A 28 29.92 -25.73 2.58
CA SER A 28 30.06 -27.20 2.63
C SER A 28 31.26 -27.68 1.80
N ILE A 29 31.47 -27.10 0.61
CA ILE A 29 32.64 -27.37 -0.23
C ILE A 29 33.92 -26.94 0.50
N GLY A 30 33.94 -25.75 1.11
CA GLY A 30 35.08 -25.27 1.91
C GLY A 30 35.41 -26.19 3.09
N CYS A 31 34.40 -26.59 3.86
CA CYS A 31 34.54 -27.56 4.95
C CYS A 31 35.01 -28.93 4.45
N PHE A 32 34.52 -29.37 3.28
CA PHE A 32 34.95 -30.64 2.67
C PHE A 32 36.45 -30.63 2.33
N PHE A 33 36.96 -29.55 1.72
CA PHE A 33 38.39 -29.40 1.45
C PHE A 33 39.23 -29.30 2.72
N LEU A 34 38.71 -28.66 3.78
CA LEU A 34 39.39 -28.56 5.07
C LEU A 34 39.38 -29.87 5.88
N SER A 35 38.36 -30.71 5.71
CA SER A 35 38.21 -31.97 6.46
C SER A 35 39.26 -33.03 6.11
N GLY A 36 40.13 -32.78 5.13
CA GLY A 36 41.27 -33.65 4.86
C GLY A 36 40.86 -35.06 4.48
N ILE A 37 39.66 -35.25 3.89
CA ILE A 37 39.16 -36.56 3.43
C ILE A 37 40.15 -37.24 2.45
N TRP A 38 41.11 -36.49 1.90
CA TRP A 38 42.20 -36.99 1.06
C TRP A 38 43.57 -37.13 1.74
N PHE A 39 43.67 -37.01 3.08
CA PHE A 39 44.89 -37.24 3.88
C PHE A 39 46.17 -36.50 3.43
N MET A 40 46.05 -35.54 2.52
CA MET A 40 47.16 -34.69 2.10
C MET A 40 47.21 -33.45 2.99
N PRO A 41 48.36 -33.13 3.60
CA PRO A 41 48.51 -31.85 4.29
C PRO A 41 48.29 -30.73 3.27
N PRO A 42 47.30 -29.84 3.49
CA PRO A 42 47.08 -28.72 2.59
C PRO A 42 48.36 -27.88 2.56
N ALA A 43 48.78 -27.47 1.37
CA ALA A 43 49.87 -26.52 1.26
C ALA A 43 49.53 -25.26 2.08
N ASP A 44 50.51 -24.65 2.74
CA ASP A 44 50.30 -23.59 3.75
C ASP A 44 49.41 -22.44 3.26
N HIS A 45 49.48 -22.11 1.96
CA HIS A 45 48.65 -21.07 1.34
C HIS A 45 47.16 -21.44 1.26
N VAL A 46 46.81 -22.72 1.13
CA VAL A 46 45.41 -23.19 1.06
C VAL A 46 44.75 -23.10 2.42
N ALA A 47 45.48 -23.43 3.49
CA ALA A 47 44.99 -23.32 4.87
C ALA A 47 44.59 -21.88 5.19
N PHE A 48 45.41 -20.90 4.79
CA PHE A 48 45.13 -19.48 4.99
C PHE A 48 43.80 -19.05 4.33
N TRP A 49 43.57 -19.40 3.07
CA TRP A 49 42.32 -19.07 2.36
C TRP A 49 41.09 -19.76 2.96
N GLY A 50 41.24 -21.01 3.43
CA GLY A 50 40.17 -21.72 4.14
C GLY A 50 39.75 -20.99 5.42
N PHE A 51 40.71 -20.56 6.23
CA PHE A 51 40.43 -19.80 7.45
C PHE A 51 39.80 -18.43 7.16
N LEU A 52 40.19 -17.75 6.08
CA LEU A 52 39.59 -16.48 5.68
C LEU A 52 38.15 -16.64 5.14
N GLY A 53 37.85 -17.77 4.49
CA GLY A 53 36.51 -18.06 3.98
C GLY A 53 35.47 -18.20 5.09
N ILE A 54 35.80 -18.87 6.19
CA ILE A 54 34.88 -19.13 7.31
C ILE A 54 34.17 -17.86 7.82
N PRO A 55 34.86 -16.79 8.25
CA PRO A 55 34.20 -15.59 8.77
C PRO A 55 33.39 -14.86 7.69
N VAL A 56 33.88 -14.82 6.44
CA VAL A 56 33.17 -14.16 5.33
C VAL A 56 31.85 -14.88 5.03
N PHE A 57 31.88 -16.20 4.85
CA PHE A 57 30.67 -16.98 4.57
C PHE A 57 29.73 -17.05 5.77
N SER A 58 30.26 -17.15 6.99
CA SER A 58 29.44 -17.07 8.22
C SER A 58 28.72 -15.72 8.33
N SER A 59 29.41 -14.62 8.00
CA SER A 59 28.81 -13.28 8.00
C SER A 59 27.72 -13.16 6.94
N LEU A 60 27.96 -13.66 5.72
CA LEU A 60 26.96 -13.68 4.65
C LEU A 60 25.74 -14.54 5.02
N MET A 61 25.96 -15.68 5.69
CA MET A 61 24.86 -16.54 6.17
C MET A 61 24.03 -15.85 7.25
N LEU A 62 24.67 -15.15 8.19
CA LEU A 62 23.98 -14.35 9.21
C LEU A 62 23.16 -13.23 8.57
N LEU A 63 23.71 -12.52 7.58
CA LEU A 63 22.97 -11.50 6.83
C LEU A 63 21.79 -12.12 6.06
N ALA A 64 21.98 -13.30 5.46
CA ALA A 64 20.90 -14.02 4.80
C ALA A 64 19.80 -14.42 5.79
N LEU A 65 20.15 -14.94 6.97
CA LEU A 65 19.19 -15.28 8.02
C LEU A 65 18.47 -14.05 8.58
N ALA A 66 19.18 -12.95 8.83
CA ALA A 66 18.58 -11.67 9.24
C ALA A 66 17.58 -11.18 8.19
N SER A 67 17.94 -11.27 6.89
CA SER A 67 17.05 -10.90 5.79
C SER A 67 15.80 -11.80 5.67
N LEU A 68 15.87 -13.03 6.20
CA LEU A 68 14.72 -13.94 6.27
C LEU A 68 13.82 -13.59 7.47
N ALA A 69 14.38 -13.09 8.57
CA ALA A 69 13.64 -12.72 9.77
C ALA A 69 12.85 -11.41 9.60
N GLU A 70 13.34 -10.46 8.81
CA GLU A 70 12.65 -9.19 8.49
C GLU A 70 11.43 -9.34 7.55
N ARG A 71 10.92 -10.57 7.37
CA ARG A 71 9.73 -10.86 6.56
C ARG A 71 8.45 -10.56 7.33
N GLU A 72 8.31 -9.32 7.73
CA GLU A 72 7.08 -8.84 8.30
C GLU A 72 6.02 -8.66 7.19
N VAL A 73 4.75 -8.86 7.55
CA VAL A 73 3.63 -8.68 6.63
C VAL A 73 3.54 -7.21 6.27
N VAL A 74 4.13 -6.87 5.13
CA VAL A 74 4.35 -5.47 4.75
C VAL A 74 3.04 -4.76 4.44
N LEU A 75 2.05 -5.46 3.87
CA LEU A 75 0.78 -4.89 3.44
C LEU A 75 -0.40 -5.67 4.02
N ARG A 76 -1.30 -4.98 4.72
CA ARG A 76 -2.59 -5.52 5.17
C ARG A 76 -3.71 -4.63 4.68
N VAL A 77 -4.63 -5.21 3.92
CA VAL A 77 -5.87 -4.54 3.50
C VAL A 77 -6.93 -4.81 4.56
N ARG A 78 -7.51 -3.77 5.14
CA ARG A 78 -8.58 -3.85 6.12
C ARG A 78 -9.83 -3.11 5.62
N PRO A 79 -11.02 -3.37 6.19
CA PRO A 79 -12.23 -2.63 5.85
C PRO A 79 -12.11 -1.11 6.07
N GLU A 80 -11.34 -0.69 7.07
CA GLU A 80 -11.17 0.72 7.44
C GLU A 80 -10.06 1.42 6.64
N GLY A 81 -9.11 0.67 6.09
CA GLY A 81 -7.99 1.25 5.36
C GLY A 81 -6.91 0.27 4.92
N LEU A 82 -5.78 0.85 4.51
CA LEU A 82 -4.59 0.15 4.06
C LEU A 82 -3.46 0.33 5.10
N TYR A 83 -2.95 -0.77 5.63
CA TYR A 83 -1.78 -0.73 6.52
C TYR A 83 -0.54 -1.16 5.75
N TYR A 84 0.45 -0.27 5.64
CA TYR A 84 1.69 -0.53 4.93
C TYR A 84 2.90 -0.16 5.79
N ALA A 85 3.39 -1.13 6.57
CA ALA A 85 4.42 -0.93 7.59
C ALA A 85 5.74 -0.34 7.05
N ARG A 86 6.07 -0.63 5.77
CA ARG A 86 7.26 -0.05 5.13
C ARG A 86 7.17 1.44 4.85
N TYR A 87 5.96 1.98 4.78
CA TYR A 87 5.75 3.40 4.58
C TYR A 87 5.43 4.08 5.90
N SER A 88 4.37 3.65 6.58
CA SER A 88 3.93 4.24 7.83
C SER A 88 3.35 3.16 8.75
N ASP A 89 3.63 3.29 10.04
CA ASP A 89 3.05 2.43 11.09
C ASP A 89 1.59 2.78 11.39
N ARG A 90 0.99 3.72 10.64
CA ARG A 90 -0.41 4.12 10.76
C ARG A 90 -1.25 3.47 9.67
N LEU A 91 -2.48 3.13 10.03
CA LEU A 91 -3.49 2.70 9.07
C LEU A 91 -3.89 3.89 8.19
N ILE A 92 -3.68 3.79 6.88
CA ILE A 92 -4.10 4.79 5.90
C ILE A 92 -5.59 4.59 5.65
N ALA A 93 -6.42 5.51 6.13
CA ALA A 93 -7.86 5.44 5.92
C ALA A 93 -8.20 5.52 4.43
N TRP A 94 -9.24 4.81 3.99
CA TRP A 94 -9.67 4.87 2.58
C TRP A 94 -10.07 6.27 2.12
N GLU A 95 -10.54 7.10 3.06
CA GLU A 95 -10.95 8.48 2.80
C GLU A 95 -9.77 9.39 2.47
N ASP A 96 -8.57 9.05 2.94
CA ASP A 96 -7.34 9.82 2.72
C ASP A 96 -6.63 9.44 1.42
N ILE A 97 -7.04 8.32 0.81
CA ILE A 97 -6.59 7.92 -0.51
C ILE A 97 -7.36 8.73 -1.55
N GLU A 98 -6.65 9.57 -2.29
CA GLU A 98 -7.20 10.42 -3.33
C GLU A 98 -7.34 9.66 -4.65
N ALA A 99 -6.25 9.03 -5.08
CA ALA A 99 -6.20 8.25 -6.29
C ALA A 99 -5.26 7.06 -6.14
N VAL A 100 -5.54 6.02 -6.93
CA VAL A 100 -4.70 4.84 -7.05
C VAL A 100 -4.47 4.62 -8.54
N LYS A 101 -3.20 4.55 -8.94
CA LYS A 101 -2.77 4.34 -10.31
C LYS A 101 -1.86 3.13 -10.36
N GLU A 102 -2.07 2.22 -11.31
CA GLU A 102 -1.10 1.17 -11.61
C GLU A 102 -0.08 1.75 -12.61
N CYS A 103 1.17 1.88 -12.19
CA CYS A 103 2.25 2.34 -13.05
C CYS A 103 3.16 1.16 -13.41
N GLY A 104 3.39 0.97 -14.71
CA GLY A 104 4.36 0.01 -15.21
C GLY A 104 5.74 0.66 -15.29
N VAL A 105 6.70 0.16 -14.51
CA VAL A 105 8.11 0.58 -14.58
C VAL A 105 8.92 -0.60 -15.09
N ALA A 106 9.34 -0.53 -16.36
CA ALA A 106 9.97 -1.65 -17.07
C ALA A 106 9.12 -2.93 -17.01
N GLN A 107 9.58 -3.96 -16.30
CA GLN A 107 8.87 -5.25 -16.11
C GLN A 107 8.16 -5.34 -14.75
N HIS A 108 8.01 -4.22 -14.04
CA HIS A 108 7.44 -4.19 -12.69
C HIS A 108 6.15 -3.37 -12.67
N ARG A 109 5.09 -3.99 -12.16
CA ARG A 109 3.84 -3.30 -11.83
C ARG A 109 3.99 -2.70 -10.44
N VAL A 110 3.75 -1.40 -10.35
CA VAL A 110 3.89 -0.62 -9.13
C VAL A 110 2.55 0.06 -8.86
N LEU A 111 2.02 -0.15 -7.66
CA LEU A 111 0.80 0.51 -7.23
C LEU A 111 1.18 1.88 -6.67
N CYS A 112 0.76 2.92 -7.35
CA CYS A 112 1.00 4.32 -7.00
C CYS A 112 -0.23 4.85 -6.29
N ILE A 113 -0.06 5.28 -5.05
CA ILE A 113 -1.14 5.77 -4.22
C ILE A 113 -0.87 7.25 -3.92
N GLU A 114 -1.85 8.08 -4.27
CA GLU A 114 -1.86 9.52 -4.00
C GLU A 114 -2.71 9.76 -2.74
N LEU A 115 -2.13 10.48 -1.77
CA LEU A 115 -2.76 10.75 -0.48
C LEU A 115 -3.18 12.22 -0.42
N LYS A 116 -4.34 12.51 0.18
CA LYS A 116 -4.81 13.89 0.38
C LYS A 116 -3.83 14.73 1.20
N ASP A 117 -3.37 14.17 2.32
CA ASP A 117 -2.38 14.79 3.19
C ASP A 117 -1.30 13.79 3.57
N ARG A 118 -0.14 13.91 2.93
CA ARG A 118 1.05 13.11 3.23
C ARG A 118 1.55 13.33 4.66
N ARG A 119 1.41 14.53 5.22
CA ARG A 119 2.00 14.86 6.53
C ARG A 119 1.32 14.11 7.67
N ALA A 120 0.08 13.66 7.48
CA ALA A 120 -0.63 12.81 8.42
C ALA A 120 0.01 11.41 8.58
N TYR A 121 0.78 10.97 7.57
CA TYR A 121 1.40 9.66 7.45
C TYR A 121 2.91 9.78 7.28
N PRO A 122 3.66 10.14 8.34
CA PRO A 122 5.11 10.29 8.25
C PRO A 122 5.74 8.97 7.84
N ALA A 123 6.64 9.07 6.85
CA ALA A 123 7.41 7.95 6.36
C ALA A 123 8.64 7.73 7.25
N GLY A 124 9.05 6.48 7.45
CA GLY A 124 10.36 6.20 8.05
C GLY A 124 11.50 6.76 7.19
N PHE A 125 12.67 6.99 7.79
CA PHE A 125 13.82 7.64 7.12
C PHE A 125 14.21 6.99 5.77
N GLU A 126 14.17 5.67 5.68
CA GLU A 126 14.43 4.96 4.42
C GLU A 126 13.32 5.15 3.39
N ALA A 127 12.07 5.20 3.86
CA ALA A 127 10.89 5.39 3.02
C ALA A 127 10.81 6.81 2.48
N GLU A 128 11.27 7.83 3.21
CA GLU A 128 11.34 9.21 2.70
C GLU A 128 12.15 9.32 1.41
N ARG A 129 13.33 8.68 1.36
CA ARG A 129 14.16 8.64 0.13
C ARG A 129 13.43 7.97 -1.02
N ALA A 130 12.70 6.89 -0.75
CA ALA A 130 11.91 6.20 -1.76
C ALA A 130 10.76 7.06 -2.27
N VAL A 131 10.15 7.88 -1.41
CA VAL A 131 9.09 8.82 -1.80
C VAL A 131 9.63 9.94 -2.67
N ASP A 132 10.77 10.53 -2.31
CA ASP A 132 11.36 11.60 -3.11
C ASP A 132 11.76 11.09 -4.50
N ALA A 133 12.29 9.86 -4.57
CA ALA A 133 12.51 9.18 -5.84
C ALA A 133 11.20 8.94 -6.60
N ALA A 134 10.15 8.46 -5.94
CA ALA A 134 8.84 8.22 -6.58
C ALA A 134 8.25 9.49 -7.18
N ARG A 135 8.40 10.64 -6.50
CA ARG A 135 7.98 11.96 -7.00
C ARG A 135 8.73 12.38 -8.26
N LEU A 136 10.04 12.13 -8.29
CA LEU A 136 10.86 12.42 -9.48
C LEU A 136 10.32 11.72 -10.74
N TYR A 137 9.69 10.56 -10.56
CA TYR A 137 9.12 9.76 -11.65
C TYR A 137 7.59 9.90 -11.81
N ASN A 138 6.95 10.86 -11.15
CA ASN A 138 5.48 11.05 -11.17
C ASN A 138 4.68 9.82 -10.72
N PHE A 139 5.20 9.02 -9.78
CA PHE A 139 4.50 7.86 -9.20
C PHE A 139 3.60 8.24 -8.00
N GLY A 140 3.29 9.51 -7.79
CA GLY A 140 2.47 9.98 -6.67
C GLY A 140 3.22 10.09 -5.34
N ASP A 141 2.50 10.00 -4.22
CA ASP A 141 3.07 10.18 -2.87
C ASP A 141 3.74 8.94 -2.32
N PHE A 142 3.32 7.74 -2.72
CA PHE A 142 4.11 6.54 -2.52
C PHE A 142 3.84 5.49 -3.57
N ALA A 143 4.91 4.76 -3.91
CA ALA A 143 4.91 3.73 -4.92
C ALA A 143 5.26 2.40 -4.25
N MET A 144 4.34 1.44 -4.29
CA MET A 144 4.56 0.10 -3.74
C MET A 144 4.80 -0.88 -4.88
N SER A 145 5.97 -1.49 -4.90
CA SER A 145 6.24 -2.58 -5.84
C SER A 145 5.33 -3.76 -5.51
N MET A 146 4.58 -4.24 -6.50
CA MET A 146 3.75 -5.44 -6.34
C MET A 146 4.58 -6.74 -6.44
N ARG A 147 5.90 -6.63 -6.57
CA ARG A 147 6.83 -7.74 -6.69
C ARG A 147 6.91 -8.50 -5.37
N GLY A 148 6.26 -9.67 -5.32
CA GLY A 148 6.14 -10.51 -4.12
C GLY A 148 4.70 -10.87 -3.76
N LEU A 149 3.71 -10.16 -4.32
CA LEU A 149 2.29 -10.55 -4.28
C LEU A 149 1.94 -11.54 -5.41
N ALA A 150 2.74 -12.59 -5.55
CA ALA A 150 2.54 -13.60 -6.60
C ALA A 150 1.13 -14.20 -6.53
N GLY A 151 0.27 -13.83 -7.49
CA GLY A 151 -1.11 -14.31 -7.62
C GLY A 151 -2.16 -13.61 -6.75
N ARG A 152 -1.81 -12.57 -5.98
CA ARG A 152 -2.77 -11.76 -5.20
C ARG A 152 -2.85 -10.30 -5.63
N HIS A 153 -2.08 -9.92 -6.65
CA HIS A 153 -2.13 -8.61 -7.28
C HIS A 153 -3.56 -8.22 -7.65
N ASP A 154 -4.23 -9.08 -8.41
CA ASP A 154 -5.55 -8.80 -8.95
C ASP A 154 -6.58 -8.61 -7.85
N ARG A 155 -6.46 -9.34 -6.73
CA ARG A 155 -7.33 -9.15 -5.56
C ARG A 155 -7.12 -7.82 -4.85
N VAL A 156 -5.88 -7.33 -4.79
CA VAL A 156 -5.60 -6.02 -4.16
C VAL A 156 -6.10 -4.90 -5.05
N VAL A 157 -5.83 -4.98 -6.35
CA VAL A 157 -6.36 -4.03 -7.34
C VAL A 157 -7.88 -4.05 -7.33
N GLU A 158 -8.50 -5.24 -7.38
CA GLU A 158 -9.95 -5.41 -7.33
C GLU A 158 -10.56 -4.87 -6.04
N ALA A 159 -9.96 -5.13 -4.87
CA ALA A 159 -10.45 -4.61 -3.60
C ALA A 159 -10.40 -3.07 -3.56
N VAL A 160 -9.30 -2.50 -4.06
CA VAL A 160 -9.12 -1.05 -4.12
C VAL A 160 -10.08 -0.41 -5.14
N GLU A 161 -10.21 -0.98 -6.32
CA GLU A 161 -11.14 -0.52 -7.35
C GLU A 161 -12.59 -0.63 -6.89
N ALA A 162 -12.98 -1.74 -6.24
CA ALA A 162 -14.31 -1.91 -5.67
C ALA A 162 -14.62 -0.85 -4.62
N HIS A 163 -13.64 -0.49 -3.78
CA HIS A 163 -13.79 0.59 -2.81
C HIS A 163 -13.97 1.95 -3.50
N LEU A 164 -13.14 2.27 -4.49
CA LEU A 164 -13.23 3.52 -5.26
C LEU A 164 -14.56 3.63 -6.02
N GLN A 165 -15.06 2.53 -6.58
CA GLN A 165 -16.37 2.50 -7.24
C GLN A 165 -17.52 2.74 -6.25
N ARG A 166 -17.48 2.15 -5.05
CA ARG A 166 -18.47 2.41 -3.99
C ARG A 166 -18.49 3.89 -3.61
N ARG A 167 -17.31 4.51 -3.45
CA ARG A 167 -17.18 5.94 -3.16
C ARG A 167 -17.77 6.81 -4.28
N LYS A 168 -17.49 6.52 -5.54
CA LYS A 168 -18.08 7.23 -6.71
C LYS A 168 -19.60 7.11 -6.75
N ARG A 169 -20.16 5.95 -6.38
CA ARG A 169 -21.62 5.76 -6.31
C ARG A 169 -22.24 6.57 -5.16
N ALA A 170 -21.59 6.61 -4.00
CA ALA A 170 -22.04 7.38 -2.85
C ALA A 170 -22.07 8.89 -3.14
N THR A 171 -21.04 9.44 -3.80
CA THR A 171 -21.03 10.85 -4.22
C THR A 171 -22.01 11.17 -5.33
N LYS A 172 -22.32 10.21 -6.22
CA LYS A 172 -23.39 10.40 -7.22
C LYS A 172 -24.79 10.38 -6.59
N PHE A 173 -24.95 9.72 -5.45
CA PHE A 173 -26.20 9.63 -4.70
C PHE A 173 -26.34 10.75 -3.66
N VAL A 174 -25.79 11.95 -3.90
CA VAL A 174 -26.24 13.11 -3.12
C VAL A 174 -27.73 13.28 -3.45
N PRO A 175 -28.65 12.97 -2.52
CA PRO A 175 -30.07 13.12 -2.81
C PRO A 175 -30.27 14.57 -3.19
N LYS A 176 -30.87 14.81 -4.37
CA LYS A 176 -31.28 16.15 -4.80
C LYS A 176 -31.93 16.78 -3.56
N PRO A 177 -31.40 17.90 -3.01
CA PRO A 177 -31.92 18.48 -1.79
C PRO A 177 -33.42 18.55 -1.96
N ALA A 178 -34.15 17.93 -1.03
CA ALA A 178 -35.59 17.77 -1.11
C ALA A 178 -36.15 19.14 -1.48
N GLU A 179 -36.66 19.22 -2.71
CA GLU A 179 -37.17 20.48 -3.25
C GLU A 179 -38.17 20.97 -2.22
N PRO A 180 -37.94 22.14 -1.59
CA PRO A 180 -38.74 22.57 -0.45
C PRO A 180 -40.20 22.45 -0.86
N ALA A 181 -40.95 21.69 -0.06
CA ALA A 181 -42.34 21.39 -0.36
C ALA A 181 -43.02 22.69 -0.82
N PRO A 182 -43.72 22.70 -1.97
CA PRO A 182 -44.28 23.91 -2.53
C PRO A 182 -45.05 24.61 -1.42
N THR A 183 -44.54 25.78 -1.01
CA THR A 183 -45.14 26.55 0.06
C THR A 183 -46.60 26.68 -0.31
N PRO A 184 -47.55 26.24 0.55
CA PRO A 184 -48.96 26.29 0.21
C PRO A 184 -49.22 27.73 -0.22
N GLN A 185 -49.57 27.91 -1.49
CA GLN A 185 -49.96 29.22 -1.98
C GLN A 185 -51.19 29.57 -1.17
N VAL A 186 -51.00 30.39 -0.15
CA VAL A 186 -52.08 31.04 0.57
C VAL A 186 -52.77 31.83 -0.53
N ARG A 187 -53.87 31.28 -1.06
CA ARG A 187 -54.82 31.99 -1.89
C ARG A 187 -55.23 33.17 -1.03
N ALA A 188 -54.57 34.30 -1.24
CA ALA A 188 -55.06 35.58 -0.80
C ALA A 188 -56.40 35.74 -1.49
N GLY A 189 -57.47 35.39 -0.76
CA GLY A 189 -58.83 35.68 -1.17
C GLY A 189 -58.87 37.18 -1.39
N PHE A 190 -58.84 37.59 -2.65
CA PHE A 190 -59.11 38.95 -3.08
C PHE A 190 -60.58 39.21 -2.72
N GLY A 191 -60.78 39.63 -1.48
CA GLY A 191 -62.02 40.17 -0.98
C GLY A 191 -62.41 41.34 -1.86
N ASN A 192 -63.56 41.17 -2.50
CA ASN A 192 -64.21 42.05 -3.44
C ASN A 192 -64.48 43.44 -2.80
N ARG A 193 -63.52 44.37 -2.86
CA ARG A 193 -63.71 45.79 -2.45
C ARG A 193 -64.42 46.60 -3.54
N LYS A 194 -65.56 46.11 -4.03
CA LYS A 194 -66.53 46.89 -4.79
C LYS A 194 -67.77 47.14 -3.92
N ARG A 195 -67.66 48.06 -2.96
CA ARG A 195 -68.73 48.79 -2.27
C ARG A 195 -68.04 49.80 -1.36
N LEU A 196 -68.60 51.00 -1.19
CA LEU A 196 -68.04 52.18 -0.49
C LEU A 196 -67.30 53.21 -1.35
N ARG A 197 -67.80 53.49 -2.57
CA ARG A 197 -67.69 54.84 -3.17
C ARG A 197 -69.09 55.32 -3.51
N GLY A 198 -69.76 55.93 -2.54
CA GLY A 198 -71.12 56.44 -2.69
C GLY A 198 -71.66 56.92 -1.35
N LEU A 199 -71.00 57.90 -0.74
CA LEU A 199 -71.49 58.70 0.40
C LEU A 199 -70.45 59.79 0.72
N ALA A 200 -70.33 60.77 -0.18
CA ALA A 200 -69.65 62.04 0.09
C ALA A 200 -70.16 63.08 -0.92
N ALA A 201 -71.46 63.38 -0.85
CA ALA A 201 -72.09 64.51 -1.53
C ALA A 201 -73.33 64.90 -0.73
N ALA A 202 -73.13 65.67 0.35
CA ALA A 202 -74.10 66.55 0.99
C ALA A 202 -73.55 66.99 2.36
N VAL A 203 -72.72 68.04 2.37
CA VAL A 203 -72.79 69.21 3.28
C VAL A 203 -72.09 70.36 2.55
#